data_AF-A0A0L0FTK2-F1
#
_entry.id   AF-A0A0L0FTK2-F1
#
_cell.length_a   1.000
_cell.length_b   1.000
_cell.length_c   1.000
_cell.angle_alpha   90.00
_cell.angle_beta   90.00
_cell.angle_gamma   90.00
#
_symmetry.space_group_name_H-M   'P 1'
#
loop_
_entity.id
_entity.type
_entity.pdbx_description
1 polymer ?
#
loop_
_entity_poly.entity_id
_entity_poly.type
_entity_poly.pdbx_seq_one_letter_code
_entity_poly.pdbx_strand_id
1 'polypeptide(L)'
;MGGGQSTPVAEILDGSYEGYHVVKVHKDSPAELAGLVPLFDFIVSINEERLYKEDSTFVDQLNANIGVPIPIIVYNSRVRGVRELIIVPSNSWGGAGLLGASIRFCSFETATENVWHVLDVRPNSPVSRAGLKSDVDYILGSCDTTLYDQNSFYQLVEAMNKKPVNLYVYDISTDSCREVTVTPDTDWGGDGSLGCSMGYGLLHRYASERVSLYCNL
;
A
#
# COMPACT_ATOMS: atom_id res chain seq x y z
N MET A 1 -8.88 36.17 -19.18
CA MET A 1 -9.32 35.33 -18.04
C MET A 1 -8.44 34.11 -18.05
N GLY A 2 -7.59 33.96 -17.02
CA GLY A 2 -6.50 32.98 -16.98
C GLY A 2 -7.03 31.56 -16.83
N GLY A 3 -6.65 30.69 -17.76
CA GLY A 3 -6.77 29.25 -17.56
C GLY A 3 -5.73 28.82 -16.53
N GLY A 4 -6.18 28.23 -15.42
CA GLY A 4 -5.29 27.52 -14.52
C GLY A 4 -4.62 26.39 -15.31
N GLN A 5 -3.35 26.55 -15.63
CA GLN A 5 -2.55 25.46 -16.16
C GLN A 5 -2.42 24.43 -15.03
N SER A 6 -2.98 23.25 -15.23
CA SER A 6 -2.68 22.10 -14.38
C SER A 6 -1.18 21.83 -14.51
N THR A 7 -0.43 22.03 -13.44
CA THR A 7 0.99 21.71 -13.38
C THR A 7 1.15 20.21 -13.73
N PRO A 8 1.98 19.86 -14.74
CA PRO A 8 2.21 18.47 -15.09
C PRO A 8 2.69 17.66 -13.88
N VAL A 9 2.19 16.43 -13.73
CA VAL A 9 2.60 15.51 -12.66
C VAL A 9 4.13 15.37 -12.58
N ALA A 10 4.82 15.37 -13.72
CA ALA A 10 6.27 15.30 -13.79
C ALA A 10 6.99 16.50 -13.13
N GLU A 11 6.41 17.70 -13.22
CA GLU A 11 6.96 18.91 -12.56
C GLU A 11 6.71 18.87 -11.05
N ILE A 12 5.55 18.35 -10.61
CA ILE A 12 5.22 18.19 -9.18
C ILE A 12 6.13 17.14 -8.52
N LEU A 13 6.51 16.11 -9.27
CA LEU A 13 7.33 15.01 -8.78
C LEU A 13 8.84 15.28 -8.86
N ASP A 14 9.26 16.37 -9.52
CA ASP A 14 10.66 16.72 -9.80
C ASP A 14 11.46 15.56 -10.41
N GLY A 15 10.80 14.78 -11.28
CA GLY A 15 11.38 13.59 -11.89
C GLY A 15 11.67 12.41 -10.95
N SER A 16 11.38 12.51 -9.65
CA SER A 16 11.48 11.40 -8.69
C SER A 16 10.15 10.64 -8.59
N TYR A 17 10.22 9.32 -8.66
CA TYR A 17 9.09 8.42 -8.50
C TYR A 17 8.95 7.87 -7.08
N GLU A 18 9.59 8.52 -6.10
CA GLU A 18 9.67 8.03 -4.72
C GLU A 18 8.70 8.75 -3.78
N GLY A 19 8.22 8.05 -2.77
CA GLY A 19 7.40 8.62 -1.71
C GLY A 19 7.01 7.60 -0.65
N TYR A 20 6.26 8.04 0.34
CA TYR A 20 5.73 7.17 1.38
C TYR A 20 4.41 6.55 0.92
N HIS A 21 4.47 5.28 0.52
CA HIS A 21 3.32 4.47 0.17
C HIS A 21 2.44 4.26 1.38
N VAL A 22 1.17 4.63 1.27
CA VAL A 22 0.15 4.42 2.30
C VAL A 22 -0.29 2.97 2.24
N VAL A 23 0.06 2.18 3.25
CA VAL A 23 -0.22 0.74 3.27
C VAL A 23 -1.54 0.45 3.99
N LYS A 24 -1.77 1.13 5.12
CA LYS A 24 -2.95 0.97 5.97
C LYS A 24 -3.37 2.31 6.52
N VAL A 25 -4.66 2.53 6.64
CA VAL A 25 -5.26 3.71 7.28
C VAL A 25 -6.17 3.22 8.39
N HIS A 26 -6.02 3.77 9.59
CA HIS A 26 -6.85 3.42 10.73
C HIS A 26 -8.16 4.21 10.72
N LYS A 27 -9.25 3.59 11.16
CA LYS A 27 -10.53 4.25 11.31
C LYS A 27 -10.45 5.41 12.31
N ASP A 28 -11.15 6.49 12.02
CA ASP A 28 -11.25 7.74 12.77
C ASP A 28 -9.88 8.45 12.96
N SER A 29 -8.88 8.08 12.14
CA SER A 29 -7.54 8.67 12.20
C SER A 29 -7.41 9.95 11.38
N PRO A 30 -6.38 10.78 11.65
CA PRO A 30 -6.04 11.92 10.80
C PRO A 30 -5.87 11.58 9.31
N ALA A 31 -5.29 10.41 9.02
CA ALA A 31 -5.15 9.91 7.65
C ALA A 31 -6.50 9.61 6.98
N GLU A 32 -7.42 8.96 7.69
CA GLU A 32 -8.76 8.67 7.16
C GLU A 32 -9.55 9.97 6.93
N LEU A 33 -9.51 10.88 7.91
CA LEU A 33 -10.19 12.17 7.84
C LEU A 33 -9.65 13.05 6.70
N ALA A 34 -8.35 12.95 6.41
CA ALA A 34 -7.72 13.64 5.29
C ALA A 34 -8.05 13.01 3.92
N GLY A 35 -8.64 11.81 3.89
CA GLY A 35 -8.96 11.10 2.64
C GLY A 35 -7.76 10.39 2.00
N LEU A 36 -6.80 9.93 2.81
CA LEU A 36 -5.77 9.01 2.33
C LEU A 36 -6.39 7.65 2.00
N VAL A 37 -6.10 7.18 0.80
CA VAL A 37 -6.56 5.91 0.26
C VAL A 37 -5.41 4.91 0.35
N PRO A 38 -5.52 3.85 1.17
CA PRO A 38 -4.48 2.84 1.24
C PRO A 38 -4.21 2.21 -0.13
N LEU A 39 -2.99 1.74 -0.31
CA LEU A 39 -2.39 1.12 -1.49
C LEU A 39 -2.18 2.01 -2.70
N PHE A 40 -3.09 2.93 -2.97
CA PHE A 40 -2.99 3.76 -4.16
C PHE A 40 -2.23 5.03 -3.89
N ASP A 41 -2.30 5.53 -2.66
CA ASP A 41 -1.66 6.79 -2.32
C ASP A 41 -0.19 6.64 -1.93
N PHE A 42 0.60 7.57 -2.45
CA PHE A 42 1.98 7.81 -2.10
C PHE A 42 2.09 9.26 -1.68
N ILE A 43 2.48 9.51 -0.44
CA ILE A 43 2.75 10.86 0.05
C ILE A 43 4.10 11.27 -0.52
N VAL A 44 4.10 12.27 -1.41
CA VAL A 44 5.29 12.72 -2.15
C VAL A 44 5.84 14.04 -1.65
N SER A 45 5.02 14.86 -0.97
CA SER A 45 5.49 16.07 -0.29
C SER A 45 4.69 16.39 0.97
N ILE A 46 5.28 17.21 1.84
CA ILE A 46 4.69 17.74 3.07
C ILE A 46 5.19 19.17 3.27
N ASN A 47 4.31 20.14 3.50
CA ASN A 47 4.68 21.56 3.65
C ASN A 47 5.61 22.07 2.53
N GLU A 48 5.27 21.77 1.27
CA GLU A 48 6.09 22.11 0.08
C GLU A 48 7.45 21.39 -0.03
N GLU A 49 7.81 20.58 0.97
CA GLU A 49 9.06 19.79 0.98
C GLU A 49 8.86 18.42 0.32
N ARG A 50 9.67 18.11 -0.69
CA ARG A 50 9.64 16.86 -1.43
C ARG A 50 10.25 15.71 -0.61
N LEU A 51 9.52 14.59 -0.51
CA LEU A 51 9.94 13.37 0.17
C LEU A 51 10.59 12.38 -0.81
N TYR A 52 11.84 12.61 -1.18
CA TYR A 52 12.59 11.81 -2.17
C TYR A 52 13.55 10.78 -1.54
N LYS A 53 13.60 10.66 -0.21
CA LYS A 53 14.41 9.66 0.49
C LYS A 53 13.74 9.23 1.79
N GLU A 54 14.11 8.04 2.28
CA GLU A 54 13.71 7.55 3.59
C GLU A 54 14.57 8.22 4.67
N ASP A 55 14.05 9.28 5.29
CA ASP A 55 14.68 9.99 6.40
C ASP A 55 13.66 10.39 7.47
N SER A 56 14.08 11.25 8.42
CA SER A 56 13.20 11.72 9.48
C SER A 56 12.26 12.85 9.06
N THR A 57 12.42 13.44 7.87
CA THR A 57 11.73 14.67 7.43
C THR A 57 10.22 14.58 7.60
N PHE A 58 9.60 13.50 7.11
CA PHE A 58 8.16 13.32 7.22
C PHE A 58 7.70 13.25 8.69
N VAL A 59 8.44 12.52 9.52
CA VAL A 59 8.13 12.37 10.95
C VAL A 59 8.35 13.68 11.71
N ASP A 60 9.41 14.41 11.41
CA ASP A 60 9.74 15.70 12.03
C ASP A 60 8.66 16.75 11.71
N GLN A 61 8.19 16.80 10.45
CA GLN A 61 7.11 17.68 10.02
C GLN A 61 5.79 17.37 10.74
N LEU A 62 5.44 16.09 10.95
CA LEU A 62 4.27 15.72 11.73
C LEU A 62 4.38 16.15 13.20
N ASN A 63 5.56 15.95 13.81
CA ASN A 63 5.80 16.32 15.21
C ASN A 63 5.78 17.84 15.43
N ALA A 64 6.31 18.61 14.48
CA ALA A 64 6.34 20.08 14.55
C ALA A 64 4.94 20.71 14.42
N ASN A 65 3.99 20.00 13.82
CA ASN A 65 2.68 20.54 13.44
C ASN A 65 1.50 19.79 14.09
N ILE A 66 1.66 19.27 15.31
CA ILE A 66 0.56 18.62 16.03
C ILE A 66 -0.59 19.61 16.24
N GLY A 67 -1.80 19.23 15.80
CA GLY A 67 -3.01 20.04 15.86
C GLY A 67 -3.08 21.16 14.81
N VAL A 68 -2.07 21.29 13.95
CA VAL A 68 -1.99 22.30 12.90
C VAL A 68 -2.26 21.65 11.54
N PRO A 69 -3.15 22.22 10.71
CA PRO A 69 -3.34 21.75 9.34
C PRO A 69 -2.08 21.92 8.50
N ILE A 70 -1.63 20.84 7.86
CA ILE A 70 -0.47 20.82 6.97
C ILE A 70 -0.86 20.30 5.58
N PRO A 71 -0.49 21.00 4.49
CA PRO A 71 -0.66 20.49 3.15
C PRO A 71 0.32 19.36 2.86
N ILE A 72 -0.17 18.32 2.20
CA ILE A 72 0.62 17.26 1.60
C ILE A 72 0.23 17.08 0.13
N ILE A 73 1.17 16.66 -0.70
CA ILE A 73 0.86 16.21 -2.06
C ILE A 73 0.90 14.68 -2.07
N VAL A 74 -0.12 14.09 -2.69
CA VAL A 74 -0.32 12.66 -2.80
C VAL A 74 -0.41 12.26 -4.26
N TYR A 75 0.46 11.34 -4.68
CA TYR A 75 0.32 10.62 -5.95
C TYR A 75 -0.58 9.41 -5.74
N ASN A 76 -1.61 9.24 -6.58
CA ASN A 76 -2.48 8.09 -6.58
C ASN A 76 -2.19 7.19 -7.79
N SER A 77 -1.72 5.98 -7.54
CA SER A 77 -1.28 5.03 -8.58
C SER A 77 -2.43 4.47 -9.41
N ARG A 78 -3.67 4.48 -8.90
CA ARG A 78 -4.86 4.03 -9.62
C ARG A 78 -5.29 5.01 -10.70
N VAL A 79 -5.34 6.31 -10.37
CA VAL A 79 -5.72 7.36 -11.35
C VAL A 79 -4.53 7.98 -12.05
N ARG A 80 -3.30 7.62 -11.64
CA ARG A 80 -2.02 8.15 -12.13
C ARG A 80 -1.96 9.69 -12.09
N GLY A 81 -2.47 10.25 -11.00
CA GLY A 81 -2.57 11.70 -10.79
C GLY A 81 -2.11 12.11 -9.41
N VAL A 82 -1.85 13.40 -9.24
CA VAL A 82 -1.50 13.99 -7.94
C VAL A 82 -2.64 14.87 -7.45
N ARG A 83 -2.81 14.92 -6.12
CA ARG A 83 -3.75 15.82 -5.46
C ARG A 83 -3.14 16.35 -4.17
N GLU A 84 -3.60 17.53 -3.77
CA GLU A 84 -3.27 18.10 -2.47
C GLU A 84 -4.31 17.64 -1.43
N LEU A 85 -3.84 17.25 -0.25
CA LEU A 85 -4.68 16.97 0.92
C LEU A 85 -4.18 17.79 2.11
N ILE A 86 -5.07 18.04 3.06
CA ILE A 86 -4.71 18.66 4.34
C ILE A 86 -4.78 17.59 5.43
N ILE A 87 -3.67 17.39 6.13
CA ILE A 87 -3.62 16.51 7.32
C ILE A 87 -3.56 17.39 8.57
N VAL A 88 -4.23 16.95 9.64
CA VAL A 88 -4.08 17.55 10.97
C VAL A 88 -3.47 16.48 11.90
N PRO A 89 -2.14 16.45 12.10
CA PRO A 89 -1.49 15.44 12.94
C PRO A 89 -2.04 15.52 14.36
N SER A 90 -2.32 14.39 14.99
CA SER A 90 -2.97 14.37 16.30
C SER A 90 -2.45 13.24 17.19
N ASN A 91 -2.34 13.51 18.49
CA ASN A 91 -2.06 12.52 19.52
C ASN A 91 -3.33 12.12 20.31
N SER A 92 -4.50 12.66 19.97
CA SER A 92 -5.74 12.52 20.74
C SER A 92 -6.84 11.74 20.03
N TRP A 93 -6.59 11.20 18.84
CA TRP A 93 -7.56 10.41 18.07
C TRP A 93 -7.72 8.96 18.57
N GLY A 94 -6.98 8.56 19.60
CA GLY A 94 -7.17 7.29 20.31
C GLY A 94 -6.39 6.09 19.75
N GLY A 95 -5.62 6.25 18.68
CA GLY A 95 -4.73 5.22 18.13
C GLY A 95 -3.24 5.54 18.25
N ALA A 96 -2.42 4.77 17.55
CA ALA A 96 -0.96 4.87 17.59
C ALA A 96 -0.41 5.83 16.51
N GLY A 97 0.48 6.73 16.91
CA GLY A 97 1.14 7.68 16.01
C GLY A 97 0.30 8.92 15.70
N LEU A 98 0.90 9.88 15.00
CA LEU A 98 0.29 11.19 14.74
C LEU A 98 -0.63 11.22 13.51
N LEU A 99 -0.40 10.29 12.58
CA LEU A 99 -1.14 10.18 11.32
C LEU A 99 -2.24 9.11 11.37
N GLY A 100 -1.98 8.03 12.11
CA GLY A 100 -2.84 6.84 12.10
C GLY A 100 -2.85 6.10 10.76
N ALA A 101 -1.71 6.06 10.08
CA ALA A 101 -1.48 5.23 8.91
C ALA A 101 -0.15 4.48 9.05
N SER A 102 -0.09 3.29 8.44
CA SER A 102 1.16 2.58 8.18
C SER A 102 1.67 2.99 6.82
N ILE A 103 2.92 3.44 6.75
CA ILE A 103 3.54 3.92 5.52
C ILE A 103 4.88 3.22 5.28
N ARG A 104 5.31 3.15 4.02
CA ARG A 104 6.62 2.63 3.63
C ARG A 104 7.22 3.48 2.52
N PHE A 105 8.48 3.85 2.64
CA PHE A 105 9.18 4.55 1.56
C PHE A 105 9.46 3.59 0.40
N CYS A 106 8.97 3.91 -0.81
CA CYS A 106 9.27 3.14 -2.02
C CYS A 106 8.97 3.94 -3.30
N SER A 107 9.40 3.40 -4.45
CA SER A 107 9.04 3.94 -5.76
C SER A 107 7.64 3.49 -6.19
N PHE A 108 6.79 4.42 -6.62
CA PHE A 108 5.48 4.09 -7.18
C PHE A 108 5.54 3.59 -8.63
N GLU A 109 6.69 3.71 -9.30
CA GLU A 109 6.92 3.08 -10.61
C GLU A 109 6.96 1.55 -10.48
N THR A 110 7.63 1.04 -9.44
CA THR A 110 7.82 -0.40 -9.22
C THR A 110 6.84 -1.00 -8.21
N ALA A 111 6.30 -0.22 -7.28
CA ALA A 111 5.37 -0.72 -6.26
C ALA A 111 4.07 -1.30 -6.84
N THR A 112 3.66 -0.85 -8.04
CA THR A 112 2.51 -1.42 -8.75
C THR A 112 2.83 -2.71 -9.52
N GLU A 113 4.12 -3.05 -9.62
CA GLU A 113 4.60 -4.23 -10.35
C GLU A 113 4.84 -5.43 -9.43
N ASN A 114 5.18 -5.17 -8.17
CA ASN A 114 5.46 -6.18 -7.15
C ASN A 114 4.18 -6.67 -6.48
N VAL A 115 3.35 -7.36 -7.26
CA VAL A 115 2.07 -7.92 -6.82
C VAL A 115 2.04 -9.40 -7.16
N TRP A 116 1.58 -10.24 -6.22
CA TRP A 116 1.38 -11.67 -6.41
C TRP A 116 -0.12 -11.98 -6.42
N HIS A 117 -0.61 -12.46 -7.56
CA HIS A 117 -1.99 -12.88 -7.73
C HIS A 117 -2.18 -14.29 -7.17
N VAL A 118 -3.10 -14.44 -6.22
CA VAL A 118 -3.46 -15.73 -5.64
C VAL A 118 -4.33 -16.48 -6.65
N LEU A 119 -3.86 -17.62 -7.15
CA LEU A 119 -4.58 -18.43 -8.13
C LEU A 119 -5.28 -19.60 -7.42
N ASP A 120 -4.82 -20.84 -7.61
CA ASP A 120 -5.49 -22.01 -7.05
C ASP A 120 -5.21 -22.18 -5.55
N VAL A 121 -6.18 -21.87 -4.67
CA VAL A 121 -6.08 -22.16 -3.24
C VAL A 121 -6.57 -23.58 -2.94
N ARG A 122 -5.69 -24.44 -2.39
CA ARG A 122 -6.07 -25.81 -1.99
C ARG A 122 -6.87 -25.82 -0.68
N PRO A 123 -7.91 -26.68 -0.55
CA PRO A 123 -8.65 -26.81 0.71
C PRO A 123 -7.75 -27.19 1.89
N ASN A 124 -8.02 -26.62 3.07
CA ASN A 124 -7.29 -26.85 4.32
C ASN A 124 -5.80 -26.48 4.30
N SER A 125 -5.32 -25.84 3.22
CA SER A 125 -3.95 -25.34 3.12
C SER A 125 -3.69 -24.17 4.07
N PRO A 126 -2.42 -23.85 4.37
CA PRO A 126 -2.06 -22.63 5.09
C PRO A 126 -2.77 -21.36 4.58
N VAL A 127 -2.81 -21.16 3.26
CA VAL A 127 -3.45 -20.00 2.61
C VAL A 127 -4.97 -20.05 2.73
N SER A 128 -5.58 -21.24 2.59
CA SER A 128 -7.03 -21.43 2.80
C SER A 128 -7.43 -21.12 4.24
N ARG A 129 -6.66 -21.61 5.23
CA ARG A 129 -6.90 -21.35 6.66
C ARG A 129 -6.69 -19.89 7.03
N ALA A 130 -5.80 -19.19 6.34
CA ALA A 130 -5.59 -17.75 6.48
C ALA A 130 -6.69 -16.90 5.81
N GLY A 131 -7.59 -17.52 5.03
CA GLY A 131 -8.71 -16.82 4.40
C GLY A 131 -8.33 -16.05 3.13
N LEU A 132 -7.24 -16.43 2.46
CA LEU A 132 -6.97 -15.97 1.10
C LEU A 132 -7.88 -16.72 0.11
N LYS A 133 -8.31 -16.00 -0.92
CA LYS A 133 -9.29 -16.42 -1.92
C LYS A 133 -8.63 -16.48 -3.29
N SER A 134 -8.90 -17.57 -4.00
CA SER A 134 -8.49 -17.73 -5.39
C SER A 134 -9.00 -16.62 -6.29
N ASP A 135 -8.19 -16.20 -7.25
CA ASP A 135 -8.47 -15.30 -8.38
C ASP A 135 -8.89 -13.86 -8.05
N VAL A 136 -9.09 -13.55 -6.76
CA VAL A 136 -9.55 -12.22 -6.32
C VAL A 136 -8.58 -11.53 -5.37
N ASP A 137 -7.72 -12.30 -4.71
CA ASP A 137 -6.73 -11.74 -3.79
C ASP A 137 -5.38 -11.49 -4.48
N TYR A 138 -4.83 -10.32 -4.20
CA TYR A 138 -3.53 -9.87 -4.67
C TYR A 138 -2.69 -9.49 -3.46
N ILE A 139 -1.57 -10.19 -3.25
CA ILE A 139 -0.61 -9.84 -2.21
C ILE A 139 0.27 -8.70 -2.73
N LEU A 140 0.36 -7.65 -1.94
CA LEU A 140 1.06 -6.41 -2.30
C LEU A 140 2.40 -6.27 -1.57
N GLY A 141 2.56 -7.02 -0.48
CA GLY A 141 3.69 -6.86 0.42
C GLY A 141 3.52 -7.63 1.73
N SER A 142 4.52 -7.50 2.59
CA SER A 142 4.54 -8.00 3.96
C SER A 142 4.77 -6.84 4.94
N CYS A 143 4.26 -6.97 6.17
CA CYS A 143 4.56 -6.04 7.26
C CYS A 143 6.03 -6.12 7.70
N ASP A 144 6.64 -7.30 7.58
CA ASP A 144 7.94 -7.61 8.17
C ASP A 144 9.10 -7.38 7.20
N THR A 145 8.84 -7.36 5.90
CA THR A 145 9.89 -7.33 4.87
C THR A 145 9.40 -6.69 3.58
N THR A 146 10.25 -5.84 2.99
CA THR A 146 10.03 -5.28 1.65
C THR A 146 10.27 -6.34 0.58
N LEU A 147 9.28 -6.50 -0.30
CA LEU A 147 9.37 -7.40 -1.46
C LEU A 147 9.79 -6.61 -2.70
N TYR A 148 10.98 -6.90 -3.23
CA TYR A 148 11.60 -6.12 -4.33
C TYR A 148 11.39 -6.75 -5.71
N ASP A 149 11.32 -8.07 -5.77
CA ASP A 149 11.20 -8.84 -7.00
C ASP A 149 10.34 -10.08 -6.79
N GLN A 150 10.02 -10.79 -7.88
CA GLN A 150 9.23 -12.02 -7.87
C GLN A 150 9.70 -13.05 -6.82
N ASN A 151 11.02 -13.17 -6.62
CA ASN A 151 11.62 -14.19 -5.75
C ASN A 151 11.55 -13.82 -4.28
N SER A 152 11.50 -12.52 -3.96
CA SER A 152 11.50 -11.99 -2.59
C SER A 152 10.36 -12.56 -1.76
N PHE A 153 9.16 -12.74 -2.35
CA PHE A 153 8.02 -13.34 -1.65
C PHE A 153 8.27 -14.82 -1.30
N TYR A 154 8.81 -15.61 -2.24
CA TYR A 154 9.10 -17.02 -1.99
C TYR A 154 10.19 -17.19 -0.93
N GLN A 155 11.23 -16.35 -0.95
CA GLN A 155 12.27 -16.35 0.07
C GLN A 155 11.72 -16.01 1.45
N LEU A 156 10.82 -15.02 1.56
CA LEU A 156 10.12 -14.69 2.81
C LEU A 156 9.33 -15.91 3.33
N VAL A 157 8.56 -16.55 2.46
CA VAL A 157 7.73 -17.72 2.82
C VAL A 157 8.60 -18.89 3.30
N GLU A 158 9.73 -19.16 2.64
CA GLU A 158 10.67 -20.21 3.06
C GLU A 158 11.31 -19.88 4.42
N ALA A 159 11.77 -18.64 4.60
CA ALA A 159 12.37 -18.18 5.86
C ALA A 159 11.38 -18.22 7.03
N MET A 160 10.09 -18.06 6.75
CA MET A 160 8.99 -18.06 7.72
C MET A 160 8.30 -19.42 7.85
N ASN A 161 8.92 -20.53 7.43
CA ASN A 161 8.34 -21.85 7.63
C ASN A 161 8.00 -22.11 9.12
N LYS A 162 6.76 -22.54 9.36
CA LYS A 162 6.13 -22.75 10.67
C LYS A 162 6.02 -21.50 11.56
N LYS A 163 6.18 -20.30 10.98
CA LYS A 163 6.05 -19.01 11.67
C LYS A 163 4.99 -18.13 10.98
N PRO A 164 4.23 -17.33 11.74
CA PRO A 164 3.26 -16.43 11.14
C PRO A 164 3.97 -15.32 10.35
N VAL A 165 3.46 -14.98 9.17
CA VAL A 165 3.85 -13.81 8.36
C VAL A 165 2.61 -12.98 8.05
N ASN A 166 2.72 -11.66 8.25
CA ASN A 166 1.63 -10.74 7.98
C ASN A 166 1.75 -10.17 6.56
N LEU A 167 0.73 -10.42 5.75
CA LEU A 167 0.66 -10.00 4.36
C LEU A 167 -0.39 -8.90 4.19
N TYR A 168 -0.10 -7.94 3.32
CA TYR A 168 -1.09 -6.98 2.84
C TYR A 168 -1.72 -7.51 1.57
N VAL A 169 -3.04 -7.72 1.63
CA VAL A 169 -3.83 -8.34 0.55
C VAL A 169 -4.90 -7.37 0.07
N TYR A 170 -4.95 -7.16 -1.25
CA TYR A 170 -6.02 -6.46 -1.94
C TYR A 170 -7.03 -7.47 -2.48
N ASP A 171 -8.30 -7.30 -2.13
CA ASP A 171 -9.43 -8.06 -2.67
C ASP A 171 -10.09 -7.24 -3.78
N ILE A 172 -9.96 -7.69 -5.03
CA ILE A 172 -10.54 -7.01 -6.19
C ILE A 172 -12.07 -7.07 -6.22
N SER A 173 -12.69 -8.02 -5.51
CA SER A 173 -14.14 -8.17 -5.47
C SER A 173 -14.80 -7.11 -4.60
N THR A 174 -14.15 -6.71 -3.52
CA THR A 174 -14.62 -5.69 -2.57
C THR A 174 -13.93 -4.35 -2.71
N ASP A 175 -12.93 -4.25 -3.60
CA ASP A 175 -12.10 -3.06 -3.77
C ASP A 175 -11.49 -2.57 -2.45
N SER A 176 -10.97 -3.51 -1.66
CA SER A 176 -10.52 -3.23 -0.30
C SER A 176 -9.28 -4.01 0.09
N CYS A 177 -8.63 -3.55 1.15
CA CYS A 177 -7.33 -4.04 1.60
C CYS A 177 -7.49 -4.63 2.99
N ARG A 178 -6.79 -5.72 3.24
CA ARG A 178 -6.75 -6.34 4.56
C ARG A 178 -5.39 -6.91 4.87
N GLU A 179 -5.08 -6.94 6.15
CA GLU A 179 -3.94 -7.66 6.68
C GLU A 179 -4.34 -9.11 6.89
N VAL A 180 -3.53 -10.04 6.41
CA VAL A 180 -3.76 -11.47 6.54
C VAL A 180 -2.50 -12.13 7.11
N THR A 181 -2.66 -12.82 8.24
CA THR A 181 -1.58 -13.63 8.81
C THR A 181 -1.66 -15.04 8.24
N VAL A 182 -0.63 -15.46 7.52
CA VAL A 182 -0.47 -16.84 7.05
C VAL A 182 0.71 -17.48 7.77
N THR A 183 0.60 -18.76 8.11
CA THR A 183 1.71 -19.54 8.67
C THR A 183 2.13 -20.58 7.64
N PRO A 184 3.18 -20.34 6.84
CA PRO A 184 3.69 -21.34 5.91
C PRO A 184 4.04 -22.62 6.66
N ASP A 185 3.78 -23.76 6.06
CA ASP A 185 4.04 -25.07 6.66
C ASP A 185 4.34 -26.04 5.53
N THR A 186 5.55 -26.60 5.48
CA THR A 186 5.94 -27.63 4.50
C THR A 186 5.33 -29.00 4.81
N ASP A 187 4.88 -29.24 6.04
CA ASP A 187 4.40 -30.55 6.50
C ASP A 187 2.87 -30.62 6.55
N TRP A 188 2.17 -29.65 5.95
CA TRP A 188 0.70 -29.54 5.97
C TRP A 188 -0.03 -30.64 5.19
N GLY A 189 0.69 -31.50 4.47
CA GLY A 189 0.15 -32.65 3.74
C GLY A 189 -0.16 -32.43 2.26
N GLY A 190 0.27 -31.31 1.68
CA GLY A 190 0.16 -31.04 0.24
C GLY A 190 1.44 -30.45 -0.34
N ASP A 191 1.37 -29.92 -1.57
CA ASP A 191 2.55 -29.40 -2.27
C ASP A 191 2.90 -27.98 -1.82
N GLY A 192 4.21 -27.73 -1.68
CA GLY A 192 4.75 -26.44 -1.23
C GLY A 192 4.43 -26.13 0.23
N SER A 193 4.72 -24.91 0.66
CA SER A 193 4.53 -24.45 2.04
C SER A 193 3.24 -23.63 2.26
N LEU A 194 2.56 -23.24 1.19
CA LEU A 194 1.36 -22.41 1.24
C LEU A 194 0.10 -23.13 0.77
N GLY A 195 0.27 -24.11 -0.13
CA GLY A 195 -0.82 -24.80 -0.80
C GLY A 195 -1.65 -23.90 -1.71
N CYS A 196 -0.99 -22.99 -2.42
CA CYS A 196 -1.57 -22.27 -3.55
C CYS A 196 -0.57 -22.02 -4.68
N SER A 197 -1.10 -21.78 -5.88
CA SER A 197 -0.34 -21.24 -7.00
C SER A 197 -0.34 -19.70 -6.93
N MET A 198 0.78 -19.07 -7.26
CA MET A 198 0.90 -17.60 -7.31
C MET A 198 1.29 -17.17 -8.73
N GLY A 199 0.57 -16.18 -9.25
CA GLY A 199 0.92 -15.51 -10.50
C GLY A 199 1.69 -14.21 -10.24
N TYR A 200 2.66 -13.90 -11.10
CA TYR A 200 3.43 -12.66 -11.06
C TYR A 200 3.62 -12.10 -12.47
N GLY A 201 3.80 -10.79 -12.58
CA GLY A 201 4.06 -10.10 -13.84
C GLY A 201 2.81 -9.57 -14.53
N LEU A 202 2.95 -9.14 -15.79
CA LEU A 202 1.97 -8.29 -16.49
C LEU A 202 0.54 -8.84 -16.51
N LEU A 203 0.36 -10.16 -16.66
CA LEU A 203 -0.95 -10.81 -16.72
C LEU A 203 -1.60 -11.02 -15.34
N HIS A 204 -0.85 -10.78 -14.27
CA HIS A 204 -1.26 -11.00 -12.88
C HIS A 204 -1.33 -9.69 -12.09
N ARG A 205 -1.34 -8.54 -12.78
CA ARG A 205 -1.63 -7.24 -12.17
C ARG A 205 -3.15 -7.05 -12.12
N TYR A 206 -3.64 -6.39 -11.08
CA TYR A 206 -5.05 -5.98 -11.05
C TYR A 206 -5.30 -4.89 -12.11
N ALA A 207 -6.43 -4.97 -12.81
CA ALA A 207 -6.75 -4.03 -13.88
C ALA A 207 -6.96 -2.62 -13.31
N SER A 208 -6.17 -1.66 -13.80
CA SER A 208 -6.32 -0.22 -13.52
C SER A 208 -7.64 0.36 -14.09
N GLU A 209 -8.41 -0.40 -14.85
CA GLU A 209 -9.52 0.09 -15.70
C GLU A 209 -10.89 0.22 -15.02
N ARG A 210 -11.05 -0.07 -13.72
CA ARG A 210 -12.26 0.36 -13.01
C ARG A 210 -12.16 1.84 -12.61
N VAL A 211 -11.97 2.70 -13.62
CA VAL A 211 -12.27 4.13 -13.52
C VAL A 211 -13.79 4.28 -13.48
N SER A 212 -14.40 4.03 -12.32
CA SER A 212 -15.80 4.39 -12.09
C SER A 212 -15.86 5.84 -11.64
N LEU A 213 -15.98 6.75 -12.61
CA LEU A 213 -16.79 7.99 -12.68
C LEU A 213 -17.25 8.76 -11.41
N TYR A 214 -16.60 8.64 -10.24
CA TYR A 214 -17.05 9.32 -9.01
C TYR A 214 -16.02 10.25 -8.36
N CYS A 215 -14.91 10.60 -9.02
CA CYS A 215 -14.07 11.73 -8.60
C CYS A 215 -14.35 12.95 -9.48
N ASN A 216 -15.55 13.51 -9.33
CA ASN A 216 -15.87 14.90 -9.62
C ASN A 216 -16.97 15.32 -8.65
N LEU A 217 -16.59 15.57 -7.40
CA LEU A 217 -17.27 16.48 -6.47
C LEU A 217 -16.21 17.08 -5.54
#